data_AF-A0A7H2BGF7-F1
#
_entry.id   AF-A0A7H2BGF7-F1
#
_cell.length_a   1.000
_cell.length_b   1.000
_cell.length_c   1.000
_cell.angle_alpha   90.00
_cell.angle_beta   90.00
_cell.angle_gamma   90.00
#
_symmetry.space_group_name_H-M   'P 1'
#
loop_
_entity.id
_entity.type
_entity.pdbx_description
1 polymer ?
#
loop_
_entity_poly.entity_id
_entity_poly.type
_entity_poly.pdbx_seq_one_letter_code
_entity_poly.pdbx_strand_id
1 'polypeptide(L)' 'MSSNENVASAVRGLMKAHTPRLVAKDLAEKIGVSEHTAARKMNGKSKWTTDEVDQAAEWLKVSPLQLMRGLAAQKVAA' A
#
# COMPACT_ATOMS: atom_id res chain seq x y z
N MET A 1 11.17 -9.90 6.82
CA MET A 1 9.89 -9.46 6.23
C MET A 1 9.78 -10.07 4.85
N SER A 2 8.66 -10.72 4.56
CA SER A 2 8.29 -11.16 3.22
C SER A 2 7.92 -9.96 2.34
N SER A 3 7.97 -10.11 1.01
CA SER A 3 7.57 -9.04 0.08
C SER A 3 6.16 -8.51 0.36
N ASN A 4 5.23 -9.35 0.85
CA ASN A 4 3.87 -8.93 1.22
C ASN A 4 3.84 -8.01 2.45
N GLU A 5 4.66 -8.28 3.45
CA GLU A 5 4.76 -7.44 4.65
C GLU A 5 5.39 -6.08 4.31
N ASN A 6 6.37 -6.07 3.39
CA ASN A 6 6.97 -4.84 2.89
C ASN A 6 5.93 -3.95 2.18
N VAL A 7 5.14 -4.53 1.26
CA VAL A 7 4.07 -3.80 0.57
C VAL A 7 3.06 -3.28 1.58
N ALA A 8 2.57 -4.12 2.49
CA ALA A 8 1.58 -3.74 3.50
C ALA A 8 2.07 -2.58 4.38
N SER A 9 3.33 -2.64 4.81
CA SER A 9 3.96 -1.60 5.62
C SER A 9 4.14 -0.30 4.84
N ALA A 10 4.62 -0.37 3.60
CA ALA A 10 4.83 0.79 2.74
C ALA A 10 3.52 1.50 2.39
N VAL A 11 2.51 0.74 1.95
CA VAL A 11 1.17 1.28 1.63
C VAL A 11 0.58 1.98 2.85
N ARG A 12 0.63 1.35 4.03
CA ARG A 12 0.14 1.96 5.27
C ARG A 12 0.91 3.23 5.63
N GLY A 13 2.23 3.22 5.49
CA GLY A 13 3.10 4.36 5.77
C GLY A 13 2.78 5.55 4.87
N LEU A 14 2.65 5.32 3.56
CA LEU A 14 2.28 6.32 2.58
C LEU A 14 0.87 6.87 2.82
N MET A 15 -0.12 5.99 3.01
CA MET A 15 -1.51 6.41 3.29
C MET A 15 -1.62 7.30 4.53
N LYS A 16 -0.79 7.05 5.55
CA LYS A 16 -0.71 7.88 6.75
C LYS A 16 0.01 9.22 6.51
N ALA A 17 0.99 9.24 5.62
CA ALA A 17 1.76 10.43 5.26
C ALA A 17 0.99 11.37 4.32
N HIS A 18 0.07 10.85 3.51
CA HIS A 18 -0.83 11.66 2.69
C HIS A 18 -1.81 12.47 3.55
N THR A 19 -1.99 13.74 3.21
CA THR A 19 -3.02 14.63 3.77
C THR A 19 -4.04 14.95 2.68
N PRO A 20 -5.36 14.72 2.90
CA PRO A 20 -5.97 14.09 4.08
C PRO A 20 -5.60 12.60 4.22
N ARG A 21 -5.70 12.06 5.44
CA ARG A 21 -5.38 10.65 5.74
C ARG A 21 -6.28 9.72 4.92
N LEU A 22 -5.65 8.86 4.13
CA LEU A 22 -6.34 7.86 3.32
C LEU A 22 -6.75 6.68 4.21
N VAL A 23 -7.93 6.11 3.99
CA VAL A 23 -8.48 4.98 4.74
C VAL A 23 -8.52 3.70 3.91
N ALA A 24 -8.73 2.55 4.58
CA ALA A 24 -8.79 1.25 3.92
C ALA A 24 -9.85 1.19 2.81
N LYS A 25 -10.94 1.95 2.95
CA LYS A 25 -11.97 2.11 1.92
C LYS A 25 -11.42 2.73 0.63
N ASP A 26 -10.62 3.78 0.72
CA ASP A 26 -10.05 4.43 -0.46
C ASP A 26 -9.11 3.47 -1.20
N LEU A 27 -8.29 2.72 -0.46
CA LEU A 27 -7.44 1.69 -1.03
C LEU A 27 -8.27 0.60 -1.72
N ALA A 28 -9.36 0.16 -1.08
CA ALA A 28 -10.24 -0.88 -1.59
C ALA A 28 -10.87 -0.49 -2.94
N GLU A 29 -11.32 0.76 -3.07
CA GLU A 29 -11.85 1.31 -4.33
C GLU A 29 -10.79 1.34 -5.43
N LYS A 30 -9.52 1.59 -5.08
CA LYS A 30 -8.43 1.68 -6.06
C LYS A 30 -7.93 0.34 -6.55
N ILE A 31 -7.85 -0.65 -5.66
CA ILE A 31 -7.38 -1.99 -6.02
C ILE A 31 -8.52 -2.96 -6.39
N GLY A 32 -9.77 -2.48 -6.42
CA GLY A 32 -10.94 -3.26 -6.82
C GLY A 32 -11.32 -4.39 -5.86
N VAL A 33 -11.15 -4.20 -4.54
CA VAL A 33 -11.45 -5.23 -3.52
C VAL A 33 -12.43 -4.71 -2.47
N SER A 34 -12.89 -5.58 -1.57
CA SER A 34 -13.68 -5.16 -0.41
C SER A 34 -12.83 -4.41 0.62
N GLU A 35 -13.43 -3.49 1.37
CA GLU A 35 -12.75 -2.79 2.47
C GLU A 35 -12.12 -3.74 3.49
N HIS A 36 -12.82 -4.82 3.84
CA HIS A 36 -12.29 -5.86 4.73
C HIS A 36 -11.05 -6.55 4.14
N THR A 37 -11.05 -6.83 2.83
CA THR A 37 -9.89 -7.39 2.13
C THR A 37 -8.72 -6.41 2.11
N ALA A 38 -8.96 -5.14 1.78
CA ALA A 38 -7.94 -4.09 1.80
C ALA A 38 -7.33 -3.92 3.20
N ALA A 39 -8.16 -3.87 4.25
CA ALA A 39 -7.71 -3.82 5.63
C ALA A 39 -6.85 -5.04 6.01
N ARG A 40 -7.24 -6.25 5.58
CA ARG A 40 -6.43 -7.46 5.80
C ARG A 40 -5.08 -7.40 5.08
N LYS A 41 -5.05 -6.94 3.83
CA LYS A 41 -3.82 -6.75 3.03
C LYS A 41 -2.88 -5.72 3.66
N MET A 42 -3.42 -4.58 4.11
CA MET A 42 -2.65 -3.57 4.84
C MET A 42 -2.08 -4.10 6.17
N ASN A 43 -2.73 -5.09 6.78
CA ASN A 43 -2.27 -5.77 8.00
C ASN A 43 -1.37 -6.97 7.73
N GLY A 44 -0.96 -7.23 6.49
CA GLY A 44 -0.16 -8.40 6.13
C GLY A 44 -0.89 -9.73 6.30
N LYS A 45 -2.20 -9.71 6.54
CA LYS A 45 -3.05 -10.90 6.75
C LYS A 45 -3.58 -11.50 5.45
N SER A 46 -3.27 -10.88 4.31
CA SER A 46 -3.63 -11.36 2.98
C SER A 46 -2.52 -11.00 1.99
N LYS A 47 -2.35 -11.84 0.97
CA LYS A 47 -1.30 -11.66 -0.06
C LYS A 47 -1.71 -10.56 -1.04
N TRP A 48 -0.74 -9.83 -1.56
CA TRP A 48 -0.91 -8.90 -2.66
C TRP A 48 -0.64 -9.61 -3.99
N THR A 49 -1.44 -9.31 -5.00
CA THR A 49 -1.14 -9.67 -6.39
C THR A 49 -0.31 -8.56 -7.03
N THR A 50 0.36 -8.86 -8.13
CA THR A 50 1.14 -7.86 -8.87
C THR A 50 0.24 -6.69 -9.33
N ASP A 51 -0.94 -6.99 -9.87
CA ASP A 51 -1.89 -5.96 -10.32
C ASP A 51 -2.34 -5.03 -9.18
N GLU A 52 -2.59 -5.57 -7.99
CA GLU A 52 -2.98 -4.75 -6.83
C GLU A 52 -1.82 -3.87 -6.35
N VAL A 53 -0.58 -4.36 -6.43
CA VAL A 53 0.61 -3.56 -6.12
C VAL A 53 0.77 -2.43 -7.13
N ASP A 54 0.57 -2.70 -8.41
CA ASP A 54 0.68 -1.70 -9.48
C ASP A 54 -0.40 -0.61 -9.33
N GLN A 55 -1.65 -1.01 -9.07
CA GLN A 55 -2.76 -0.08 -8.83
C GLN A 55 -2.54 0.78 -7.57
N ALA A 56 -2.08 0.18 -6.47
CA ALA A 56 -1.74 0.92 -5.26
C ALA A 56 -0.55 1.85 -5.46
N ALA A 57 0.46 1.43 -6.24
CA ALA A 57 1.64 2.23 -6.55
C ALA A 57 1.27 3.45 -7.40
N GLU A 58 0.46 3.27 -8.44
CA GLU A 58 -0.04 4.35 -9.27
C GLU A 58 -0.84 5.36 -8.45
N TRP A 59 -1.76 4.87 -7.61
CA TRP A 59 -2.58 5.72 -6.75
C TRP A 59 -1.75 6.54 -5.76
N LEU A 60 -0.74 5.92 -5.14
CA LEU A 60 0.16 6.55 -4.19
C LEU A 60 1.33 7.29 -4.86
N LYS A 61 1.38 7.34 -6.19
CA LYS A 61 2.42 7.99 -7.01
C LYS A 61 3.84 7.52 -6.66
N VAL A 62 4.01 6.22 -6.44
CA VAL A 62 5.30 5.56 -6.18
C VAL A 62 5.55 4.43 -7.17
N SER A 63 6.78 3.92 -7.23
CA SER A 63 7.07 2.73 -8.04
C SER A 63 6.59 1.44 -7.34
N PRO A 64 6.04 0.45 -8.07
CA PRO A 64 5.73 -0.88 -7.53
C PRO A 64 6.93 -1.53 -6.83
N LEU A 65 8.14 -1.38 -7.40
CA LEU A 65 9.37 -1.89 -6.80
C LEU A 65 9.70 -1.22 -5.45
N GLN A 66 9.34 0.07 -5.27
CA GLN A 66 9.52 0.76 -3.99
C GLN A 66 8.55 0.21 -2.93
N LEU A 67 7.31 -0.13 -3.30
CA LEU A 67 6.37 -0.79 -2.39
C LEU A 67 6.88 -2.19 -2.01
N MET A 68 7.29 -3.00 -2.99
CA MET A 68 7.78 -4.36 -2.75
C MET A 68 9.05 -4.40 -1.88
N ARG A 69 9.91 -3.39 -2.00
CA ARG A 69 11.11 -3.25 -1.17
C ARG A 69 10.85 -2.55 0.17
N GLY A 70 9.64 -2.06 0.43
CA GLY A 70 9.31 -1.33 1.66
C GLY A 70 9.92 0.08 1.74
N LEU A 71 10.42 0.63 0.63
CA LEU A 71 11.23 1.86 0.59
C LEU A 71 10.40 3.14 0.55
N ALA A 72 9.11 3.04 0.27
CA ALA A 72 8.29 4.24 0.06
C ALA A 72 8.04 5.05 1.35
N ALA A 73 8.23 4.45 2.53
CA ALA A 73 8.15 5.17 3.81
C ALA A 73 9.44 5.93 4.20
N GLN A 74 10.57 5.72 3.49
CA GLN A 74 11.88 6.27 3.90
C GLN A 74 12.29 7.59 3.23
N LYS A 75 11.55 8.11 2.24
CA LYS A 75 11.96 9.31 1.47
C LYS A 75 10.94 10.45 1.51
N VAL A 76 10.65 10.96 2.70
CA VAL A 76 10.10 12.32 2.88
C VAL A 76 10.85 13.07 3.99
N ALA A 77 12.17 12.88 4.04
CA ALA A 77 13.08 13.67 4.87
C ALA A 77 14.28 14.05 4.00
N ALA A 78 14.15 15.15 3.26
CA ALA A 78 15.24 15.93 2.68
C ALA A 78 14.78 17.39 2.61
#